data_AF-A0A7J7NS98-F1
#
_entry.id   AF-A0A7J7NS98-F1
#
_cell.length_a   1.000
_cell.length_b   1.000
_cell.length_c   1.000
_cell.angle_alpha   90.00
_cell.angle_beta   90.00
_cell.angle_gamma   90.00
#
_symmetry.space_group_name_H-M   'P 1'
#
loop_
_entity.id
_entity.type
_entity.pdbx_description
1 polymer ?
#
loop_
_entity_poly.entity_id
_entity_poly.type
_entity_poly.pdbx_seq_one_letter_code
_entity_poly.pdbx_strand_id
1 'polypeptide(L)'
;MLLIGTNPEETIRLPSTINQSQTLEDLICSIYPRLQEFGTVTMSYLTERTILSARNDDVSSINTRALEMMPMKEIAYLAADILSK
;
A
#
# COMPACT_ATOMS: atom_id res chain seq x y z
N MET A 1 24.71 20.90 -23.80
CA MET A 1 23.30 21.34 -23.67
C MET A 1 22.54 20.19 -23.04
N LEU A 2 22.02 20.35 -21.82
CA LEU A 2 21.24 19.31 -21.14
C LEU A 2 19.78 19.45 -21.60
N LEU A 3 19.20 18.41 -22.20
CA LEU A 3 17.79 18.36 -22.52
C LEU A 3 17.03 18.08 -21.21
N ILE A 4 16.23 19.05 -20.78
CA ILE A 4 15.37 18.94 -19.59
C ILE A 4 13.95 18.71 -20.07
N GLY A 5 13.39 17.54 -19.80
CA GLY A 5 12.04 17.14 -20.16
C GLY A 5 11.92 15.64 -20.34
N THR A 6 10.76 15.08 -20.02
CA THR A 6 10.43 13.68 -20.32
C THR A 6 10.08 13.56 -21.80
N ASN A 7 10.68 12.58 -22.49
CA ASN A 7 10.32 12.31 -23.88
C ASN A 7 8.97 11.59 -23.89
N PRO A 8 7.91 12.16 -24.50
CA PRO A 8 6.59 11.53 -24.51
C PRO A 8 6.56 10.20 -25.29
N GLU A 9 7.56 9.94 -26.14
CA GLU A 9 7.74 8.68 -26.88
C GLU A 9 8.58 7.65 -26.10
N GLU A 10 9.07 8.00 -24.90
CA GLU A 10 9.88 7.10 -24.08
C GLU A 10 9.01 5.95 -23.55
N THR A 11 9.11 4.80 -24.22
CA THR A 11 8.39 3.60 -23.81
C THR A 11 9.24 2.81 -22.82
N ILE A 12 8.86 2.84 -21.53
CA ILE A 12 9.52 1.99 -20.52
C ILE A 12 8.97 0.58 -20.66
N ARG A 13 9.85 -0.37 -21.03
CA ARG A 13 9.52 -1.80 -21.02
C ARG A 13 9.65 -2.32 -19.60
N LEU A 14 8.54 -2.73 -19.00
CA LEU A 14 8.55 -3.41 -17.71
C LEU A 14 9.20 -4.79 -17.85
N PRO A 15 10.14 -5.16 -16.96
CA PRO A 15 10.63 -6.53 -16.86
C PRO A 15 9.48 -7.53 -16.70
N SER A 16 9.59 -8.70 -17.35
CA SER A 16 8.62 -9.79 -17.20
C SER A 16 8.56 -10.37 -15.78
N THR A 17 9.54 -10.06 -14.95
CA THR A 17 9.59 -10.43 -13.52
C THR A 17 8.74 -9.54 -12.64
N ILE A 18 8.22 -8.41 -13.15
CA ILE A 18 7.29 -7.57 -12.40
C ILE A 18 5.97 -8.30 -12.28
N ASN A 19 5.56 -8.58 -11.04
CA ASN A 19 4.25 -9.13 -10.77
C ASN A 19 3.18 -8.09 -11.12
N GLN A 20 2.29 -8.45 -12.03
CA GLN A 20 1.11 -7.64 -12.36
C GLN A 20 -0.08 -8.19 -11.59
N SER A 21 -0.28 -7.65 -10.39
CA SER A 21 -1.49 -7.91 -9.61
C SER A 21 -2.68 -7.29 -10.33
N GLN A 22 -3.75 -8.08 -10.53
CA GLN A 22 -4.95 -7.63 -11.25
C GLN A 22 -5.85 -6.78 -10.37
N THR A 23 -5.82 -7.02 -9.06
CA THR A 23 -6.59 -6.29 -8.06
C THR A 23 -5.70 -5.80 -6.91
N LEU A 24 -6.21 -4.83 -6.15
CA LEU A 24 -5.56 -4.35 -4.93
C LEU A 24 -5.42 -5.48 -3.89
N GLU A 25 -6.39 -6.39 -3.82
CA GLU A 25 -6.35 -7.51 -2.88
C GLU A 25 -5.28 -8.53 -3.28
N ASP A 26 -5.13 -8.83 -4.57
CA ASP A 26 -4.04 -9.68 -5.07
C ASP A 26 -2.68 -9.09 -4.71
N LEU A 27 -2.52 -7.76 -4.87
CA LEU A 27 -1.30 -7.07 -4.50
C LEU A 27 -1.01 -7.23 -3.00
N ILE A 28 -1.99 -6.93 -2.15
CA ILE A 28 -1.85 -7.01 -0.69
C ILE A 28 -1.53 -8.45 -0.26
N CYS A 29 -2.24 -9.45 -0.80
CA CYS A 29 -1.98 -10.88 -0.52
C CYS A 29 -0.60 -11.33 -0.99
N SER A 30 -0.10 -10.80 -2.11
CA SER A 30 1.23 -11.16 -2.62
C SER A 30 2.36 -10.70 -1.70
N ILE A 31 2.17 -9.56 -1.03
CA ILE A 31 3.14 -8.96 -0.12
C ILE A 31 2.95 -9.47 1.32
N TYR A 32 1.69 -9.64 1.74
CA TYR A 32 1.28 -10.11 3.06
C TYR A 32 0.51 -11.43 3.00
N PRO A 33 1.14 -12.56 2.64
CA PRO A 33 0.45 -13.84 2.42
C PRO A 33 -0.23 -14.42 3.67
N ARG A 34 0.10 -13.91 4.86
CA ARG A 34 -0.40 -14.39 6.15
C ARG A 34 -1.24 -13.35 6.88
N LEU A 35 -1.66 -12.28 6.19
CA LEU A 35 -2.40 -11.16 6.76
C LEU A 35 -3.69 -11.59 7.48
N GLN A 36 -4.32 -12.65 6.97
CA GLN A 36 -5.57 -13.21 7.48
C GLN A 36 -5.35 -14.27 8.57
N GLU A 37 -4.11 -14.63 8.89
CA GLU A 37 -3.82 -15.63 9.93
C GLU A 37 -3.76 -14.97 11.30
N PHE A 38 -4.60 -15.43 12.23
CA PHE A 38 -4.66 -14.87 13.58
C PHE A 38 -3.32 -15.07 14.33
N GLY A 39 -2.79 -13.99 14.91
CA GLY A 39 -1.59 -14.03 15.76
C GLY A 39 -0.24 -14.10 15.03
N THR A 40 -0.20 -13.96 13.70
CA THR A 40 1.03 -14.04 12.91
C THR A 40 1.57 -12.66 12.47
N VAL A 41 0.70 -11.65 12.46
CA VAL A 41 1.01 -10.28 12.06
C VAL A 41 1.75 -9.57 13.19
N THR A 42 3.08 -9.59 13.14
CA THR A 42 3.94 -8.82 14.05
C THR A 42 4.28 -7.44 13.46
N MET A 43 4.84 -6.54 14.28
CA MET A 43 5.35 -5.25 13.78
C MET A 43 6.44 -5.44 12.72
N SER A 44 7.40 -6.35 12.94
CA SER A 44 8.44 -6.65 11.94
C SER A 44 7.86 -7.22 10.64
N TYR A 45 6.83 -8.06 10.74
CA TYR A 45 6.15 -8.61 9.56
C TYR A 45 5.61 -7.48 8.67
N LEU A 46 4.98 -6.47 9.27
CA LEU A 46 4.43 -5.33 8.53
C LEU A 46 5.51 -4.42 7.94
N THR A 47 6.52 -4.04 8.75
CA THR A 47 7.51 -3.04 8.34
C THR A 47 8.49 -3.54 7.28
N GLU A 48 8.87 -4.82 7.33
CA GLU A 48 9.77 -5.44 6.34
C GLU A 48 9.13 -5.62 4.96
N ARG A 49 7.82 -5.42 4.85
CA ARG A 49 7.00 -5.70 3.65
C ARG A 49 6.23 -4.47 3.18
N THR A 50 6.75 -3.28 3.47
CA THR A 50 6.06 -2.00 3.21
C THR A 50 5.75 -1.81 1.72
N ILE A 51 4.49 -1.49 1.41
CA ILE A 51 4.05 -1.06 0.07
C ILE A 51 4.19 0.47 -0.01
N LEU A 52 4.92 0.96 -1.02
CA LEU A 52 5.11 2.39 -1.25
C LEU A 52 4.23 2.86 -2.42
N SER A 53 3.57 4.00 -2.25
CA SER A 53 2.86 4.69 -3.32
C SER A 53 3.23 6.18 -3.35
N ALA A 54 3.13 6.79 -4.53
CA ALA A 54 3.42 8.21 -4.74
C ALA A 54 2.32 9.14 -4.21
N ARG A 55 1.06 8.66 -4.12
CA ARG A 55 -0.09 9.46 -3.69
C ARG A 55 -0.63 8.96 -2.37
N ASN A 56 -0.96 9.90 -1.47
CA ASN A 56 -1.54 9.57 -0.16
C ASN A 56 -2.94 8.94 -0.28
N ASP A 57 -3.72 9.26 -1.30
CA ASP A 57 -5.03 8.62 -1.54
C ASP A 57 -4.88 7.11 -1.76
N ASP A 58 -3.84 6.72 -2.52
CA ASP A 58 -3.51 5.33 -2.78
C ASP A 58 -2.98 4.65 -1.51
N VAL A 59 -2.12 5.34 -0.74
CA VAL A 59 -1.65 4.88 0.58
C VAL A 59 -2.84 4.60 1.52
N SER A 60 -3.80 5.53 1.58
CA SER A 60 -5.01 5.37 2.39
C SER A 60 -5.82 4.17 1.93
N SER A 61 -6.01 4.01 0.62
CA SER A 61 -6.79 2.90 0.04
C SER A 61 -6.14 1.55 0.33
N ILE A 62 -4.81 1.45 0.18
CA ILE A 62 -4.02 0.26 0.51
C ILE A 62 -4.14 -0.08 1.99
N ASN A 63 -3.92 0.90 2.88
CA ASN A 63 -3.94 0.68 4.32
C ASN A 63 -5.32 0.28 4.83
N THR A 64 -6.38 0.98 4.39
CA THR A 64 -7.76 0.63 4.73
C THR A 64 -8.08 -0.80 4.29
N ARG A 65 -7.76 -1.15 3.03
CA ARG A 65 -8.04 -2.50 2.53
C ARG A 65 -7.27 -3.58 3.30
N ALA A 66 -6.00 -3.34 3.62
CA ALA A 66 -5.21 -4.27 4.41
C ALA A 66 -5.78 -4.46 5.83
N LEU A 67 -6.24 -3.38 6.47
CA LEU A 67 -6.88 -3.45 7.79
C LEU A 67 -8.20 -4.23 7.76
N GLU A 68 -9.03 -4.02 6.73
CA GLU A 68 -10.28 -4.78 6.53
C GLU A 68 -10.06 -6.29 6.37
N MET A 69 -8.90 -6.69 5.84
CA MET A 69 -8.54 -8.09 5.65
C MET A 69 -8.05 -8.74 6.95
N MET A 70 -7.56 -7.97 7.93
CA MET A 70 -7.04 -8.54 9.17
C MET A 70 -8.17 -9.13 10.03
N PRO A 71 -7.99 -10.31 10.64
CA PRO A 71 -9.00 -10.96 11.48
C PRO A 71 -9.00 -10.36 12.89
N MET A 72 -9.03 -9.03 13.00
CA MET A 72 -8.89 -8.28 14.25
C MET A 72 -10.09 -7.38 14.50
N LYS A 73 -10.25 -6.94 15.75
CA LYS A 73 -11.29 -5.99 16.13
C LYS A 73 -10.84 -4.57 15.77
N GLU A 74 -11.62 -3.87 14.98
CA GLU A 74 -11.40 -2.46 14.66
C GLU A 74 -11.69 -1.57 15.88
N ILE A 75 -10.82 -0.58 16.11
CA ILE A 75 -11.00 0.47 17.11
C ILE A 75 -10.74 1.80 16.41
N ALA A 76 -11.76 2.65 16.33
CA ALA A 76 -11.63 4.00 15.80
C ALA A 76 -11.26 4.98 16.90
N TYR A 77 -10.26 5.81 16.65
CA TYR A 77 -9.84 6.90 17.52
C TYR A 77 -10.25 8.22 16.89
N LEU A 78 -10.89 9.10 17.67
CA LEU A 78 -11.24 10.45 17.23
C LEU A 78 -10.10 11.41 17.54
N ALA A 79 -9.82 12.31 16.60
CA ALA A 79 -8.88 13.40 16.84
C ALA A 79 -9.40 14.31 17.96
N ALA A 80 -8.50 14.73 18.86
CA ALA A 80 -8.83 15.62 19.96
C ALA A 80 -8.88 17.11 19.54
N ASP A 81 -8.47 17.41 18.31
CA ASP A 81 -8.39 18.78 17.82
C ASP A 81 -9.79 19.36 17.59
N ILE A 82 -10.02 20.52 18.19
CA ILE A 82 -11.18 21.35 17.94
C ILE A 82 -10.77 22.34 16.86
N LEU A 83 -11.49 22.38 15.73
CA LEU A 83 -11.34 23.46 14.76
C LEU A 83 -11.60 24.79 15.48
N SER A 84 -10.52 25.49 15.83
CA SER A 84 -10.61 26.84 16.37
C SER A 84 -11.15 27.73 15.25
N LYS A 85 -12.31 28.36 15.49
CA LYS A 85 -12.99 29.27 14.57
C LYS A 85 -12.24 30.58 14.39
#